data_AF-A0A4Q9KC67-F1
#
_entry.id   AF-A0A4Q9KC67-F1
#
_cell.length_a   1.000
_cell.length_b   1.000
_cell.length_c   1.000
_cell.angle_alpha   90.00
_cell.angle_beta   90.00
_cell.angle_gamma   90.00
#
_symmetry.space_group_name_H-M   'P 1'
#
loop_
_entity.id
_entity.type
_entity.pdbx_description
1 polymer ?
#
loop_
_entity_poly.entity_id
_entity_poly.type
_entity_poly.pdbx_seq_one_letter_code
_entity_poly.pdbx_strand_id
1 'polypeptide(L)'
;MSLDDSPIDVEELPGIRGALLRYRVMAWVVGVLLVVLVVVGMPLKYLGGNDAVVIATGVPHGWLYMVLLITAYDLGRRVRWPWLRLILIAAAGTVPFLSFVAEHYATQDVRARIGTVRETSAAS
;
A
#
# COMPACT_ATOMS: atom_id res chain seq x y z
N MET A 1 5.98 4.52 32.09
CA MET A 1 6.46 3.26 31.48
C MET A 1 5.24 2.49 31.01
N SER A 2 4.74 2.81 29.81
CA SER A 2 3.51 2.26 29.22
C SER A 2 3.83 1.20 28.17
N LEU A 3 3.03 0.14 28.18
CA LEU A 3 3.27 -1.16 27.55
C LEU A 3 2.90 -1.21 26.05
N ASP A 4 3.48 -0.36 25.19
CA ASP A 4 3.24 -0.45 23.72
C ASP A 4 4.47 -0.12 22.84
N ASP A 5 5.61 0.21 23.45
CA ASP A 5 6.89 0.42 22.73
C ASP A 5 7.75 -0.85 22.68
N SER A 6 7.16 -2.04 22.74
CA SER A 6 7.91 -3.28 22.55
C SER A 6 8.54 -3.26 21.14
N PRO A 7 9.88 -3.31 21.03
CA PRO A 7 10.57 -3.44 19.76
C PRO A 7 9.99 -4.61 18.98
N ILE A 8 9.91 -4.48 17.66
CA ILE A 8 9.49 -5.60 16.80
C ILE A 8 10.45 -6.76 17.04
N ASP A 9 9.94 -7.91 17.45
CA ASP A 9 10.78 -9.08 17.73
C ASP A 9 11.35 -9.67 16.44
N VAL A 10 12.56 -10.24 16.51
CA VAL A 10 13.24 -10.87 15.35
C VAL A 10 12.40 -11.99 14.72
N GLU A 11 11.55 -12.63 15.51
CA GLU A 11 10.64 -13.70 15.09
C GLU A 11 9.46 -13.18 14.24
N GLU A 12 9.08 -11.91 14.37
CA GLU A 12 7.98 -11.28 13.61
C GLU A 12 8.42 -10.78 12.22
N LEU A 13 9.73 -10.62 12.01
CA LEU A 13 10.32 -10.08 10.77
C LEU A 13 9.89 -10.83 9.49
N PRO A 14 9.83 -12.18 9.45
CA PRO A 14 9.37 -12.92 8.28
C PRO A 14 7.91 -12.57 7.92
N GLY A 15 7.06 -12.44 8.94
CA GLY A 15 5.65 -12.08 8.78
C GLY A 15 5.45 -10.67 8.22
N ILE A 16 6.22 -9.69 8.72
CA ILE A 16 6.18 -8.30 8.26
C ILE A 16 6.67 -8.19 6.81
N ARG A 17 7.77 -8.88 6.46
CA ARG A 17 8.28 -8.91 5.08
C ARG A 17 7.25 -9.50 4.11
N GLY A 18 6.57 -10.57 4.50
CA GLY A 18 5.51 -11.19 3.70
C GLY A 18 4.30 -10.26 3.51
N ALA A 19 3.84 -9.60 4.57
CA ALA A 19 2.76 -8.62 4.51
C ALA A 19 3.12 -7.42 3.62
N LEU A 20 4.35 -6.90 3.72
CA LEU A 20 4.84 -5.81 2.87
C LEU A 20 4.86 -6.21 1.40
N LEU A 21 5.28 -7.43 1.08
CA LEU A 21 5.31 -7.91 -0.31
C LEU A 21 3.90 -7.98 -0.91
N ARG A 22 2.91 -8.49 -0.15
CA ARG A 22 1.50 -8.52 -0.57
C ARG A 22 0.94 -7.13 -0.79
N TYR A 23 1.16 -6.23 0.16
CA TYR A 23 0.77 -4.82 0.05
C TYR A 23 1.40 -4.16 -1.18
N ARG A 24 2.71 -4.37 -1.40
CA ARG A 24 3.44 -3.77 -2.52
C ARG A 24 2.91 -4.25 -3.87
N VAL A 25 2.68 -5.55 -4.02
CA VAL A 25 2.09 -6.11 -5.24
C VAL A 25 0.71 -5.49 -5.49
N MET A 26 -0.14 -5.41 -4.46
CA MET A 26 -1.47 -4.80 -4.60
C MET A 26 -1.41 -3.32 -4.94
N ALA A 27 -0.52 -2.56 -4.30
CA ALA A 27 -0.34 -1.12 -4.57
C ALA A 27 0.11 -0.87 -6.02
N TRP A 28 1.02 -1.70 -6.54
CA TRP A 28 1.46 -1.61 -7.94
C TRP A 28 0.35 -2.00 -8.92
N VAL A 29 -0.38 -3.09 -8.67
CA VAL A 29 -1.49 -3.53 -9.52
C VAL A 29 -2.60 -2.48 -9.58
N VAL A 30 -3.03 -1.98 -8.42
CA VAL A 30 -4.06 -0.93 -8.32
C VAL A 30 -3.58 0.38 -8.94
N GLY A 31 -2.34 0.77 -8.67
CA GLY A 31 -1.74 2.01 -9.19
C GLY A 31 -1.61 2.01 -10.72
N VAL A 32 -1.10 0.93 -11.31
CA VAL A 32 -1.00 0.79 -12.77
C VAL A 32 -2.39 0.79 -13.40
N LEU A 33 -3.33 0.06 -12.81
CA LEU A 33 -4.69 0.00 -13.33
C LEU A 33 -5.39 1.38 -13.29
N LEU A 34 -5.19 2.17 -12.23
CA LEU A 34 -5.67 3.55 -12.16
C LEU A 34 -5.02 4.45 -13.20
N VAL A 35 -3.71 4.31 -13.42
CA VAL A 35 -3.00 5.07 -14.44
C VAL A 35 -3.58 4.76 -15.83
N VAL A 36 -3.86 3.50 -16.14
CA VAL A 36 -4.51 3.12 -17.42
C VAL A 36 -5.92 3.71 -17.51
N LEU A 37 -6.72 3.62 -16.44
CA LEU A 37 -8.06 4.20 -16.40
C LEU A 37 -8.05 5.70 -16.68
N VAL A 38 -7.11 6.44 -16.09
CA VAL A 38 -7.06 7.89 -16.20
C VAL A 38 -6.34 8.36 -17.47
N VAL A 39 -5.22 7.76 -17.85
CA VAL A 39 -4.40 8.20 -19.00
C VAL A 39 -4.94 7.66 -20.31
N VAL A 40 -5.59 6.49 -20.33
CA VAL A 40 -6.16 5.89 -21.54
C VAL A 40 -7.68 5.99 -21.53
N GLY A 41 -8.31 5.55 -20.44
CA GLY A 41 -9.77 5.51 -20.34
C GLY A 41 -10.44 6.87 -20.44
N MET A 42 -9.92 7.89 -19.74
CA MET A 42 -10.49 9.24 -19.79
C MET A 42 -10.33 9.89 -21.16
N PRO A 43 -9.13 9.95 -21.79
CA PRO A 43 -9.01 10.51 -23.14
C PRO A 43 -9.85 9.75 -24.17
N LEU A 44 -9.90 8.43 -24.11
CA LEU A 44 -10.72 7.65 -25.05
C LEU A 44 -12.22 7.92 -24.87
N LYS A 45 -12.68 8.09 -23.63
CA LYS A 45 -14.07 8.46 -23.31
C LYS A 45 -14.41 9.86 -23.83
N TYR A 46 -13.57 10.86 -23.53
CA TYR A 46 -13.87 12.26 -23.87
C TYR A 46 -13.58 12.62 -25.33
N LEU A 47 -12.57 12.00 -25.96
CA LEU A 47 -12.17 12.29 -27.34
C LEU A 47 -12.79 11.32 -28.36
N GLY A 48 -13.01 10.07 -27.95
CA GLY A 48 -13.48 8.99 -28.83
C GLY A 48 -14.89 8.48 -28.51
N GLY A 49 -15.54 9.00 -27.47
CA GLY A 49 -16.90 8.60 -27.07
C GLY A 49 -17.03 7.14 -26.61
N ASN A 50 -15.91 6.46 -26.32
CA ASN A 50 -15.88 5.03 -25.97
C ASN A 50 -15.51 4.86 -24.50
N ASP A 51 -16.44 4.30 -23.73
CA ASP A 51 -16.34 4.06 -22.29
C ASP A 51 -15.88 2.64 -21.93
N ALA A 52 -15.63 1.76 -22.92
CA ALA A 52 -15.24 0.37 -22.68
C ALA A 52 -13.98 0.24 -21.82
N VAL A 53 -12.97 1.09 -22.03
CA VAL A 53 -11.74 1.07 -21.21
C VAL A 53 -12.02 1.51 -19.78
N VAL A 54 -12.91 2.49 -19.58
CA VAL A 54 -13.30 2.96 -18.24
C VAL A 54 -14.06 1.87 -17.49
N ILE A 55 -14.97 1.14 -18.15
CA ILE A 55 -15.70 0.03 -17.54
C ILE A 55 -14.76 -1.14 -17.24
N ALA A 56 -13.94 -1.53 -18.22
CA ALA A 56 -13.02 -2.66 -18.13
C ALA A 56 -11.94 -2.46 -17.05
N THR A 57 -11.57 -1.21 -16.73
CA THR A 57 -10.61 -0.91 -15.65
C THR A 57 -11.30 -0.55 -14.34
N GLY A 58 -12.39 0.20 -14.37
CA GLY A 58 -13.08 0.69 -13.18
C GLY A 58 -13.69 -0.42 -12.31
N VAL A 59 -14.27 -1.46 -12.94
CA VAL A 59 -14.85 -2.58 -12.18
C VAL A 59 -13.76 -3.39 -11.46
N PRO A 60 -12.66 -3.82 -12.12
CA PRO A 60 -11.55 -4.45 -11.41
C PRO A 60 -10.90 -3.54 -10.36
N HIS A 61 -10.81 -2.22 -10.61
CA HIS A 61 -10.27 -1.27 -9.63
C HIS A 61 -11.02 -1.35 -8.30
N GLY A 62 -12.36 -1.31 -8.33
CA GLY A 62 -13.17 -1.33 -7.11
C GLY A 62 -12.90 -2.57 -6.25
N TRP A 63 -12.81 -3.75 -6.89
CA TRP A 63 -12.49 -5.00 -6.19
C TRP A 63 -11.05 -5.01 -5.66
N LEU A 64 -10.08 -4.65 -6.48
CA LEU A 64 -8.66 -4.62 -6.09
C LEU A 64 -8.40 -3.58 -5.00
N TYR A 65 -9.14 -2.47 -4.99
CA TYR A 65 -9.06 -1.45 -3.96
C TYR A 65 -9.51 -1.99 -2.59
N MET A 66 -10.55 -2.82 -2.52
CA MET A 66 -10.91 -3.49 -1.26
C MET A 66 -9.79 -4.40 -0.76
N VAL A 67 -9.16 -5.17 -1.64
CA VAL A 67 -8.01 -6.03 -1.28
C VAL A 67 -6.80 -5.20 -0.83
N LEU A 68 -6.53 -4.07 -1.48
CA LEU A 68 -5.51 -3.12 -1.07
C LEU A 68 -5.76 -2.63 0.36
N LEU A 69 -7.00 -2.21 0.68
CA LEU A 69 -7.34 -1.74 2.03
C LEU A 69 -7.13 -2.83 3.08
N ILE A 70 -7.50 -4.08 2.79
CA ILE A 70 -7.29 -5.21 3.70
C ILE A 70 -5.79 -5.45 3.93
N THR A 71 -4.98 -5.48 2.86
CA THR A 71 -3.53 -5.68 2.98
C THR A 71 -2.82 -4.52 3.66
N ALA A 72 -3.26 -3.27 3.41
CA ALA A 72 -2.76 -2.08 4.06
C ALA A 72 -3.12 -2.07 5.56
N TYR A 73 -4.33 -2.50 5.90
CA TYR A 73 -4.77 -2.67 7.27
C TYR A 73 -3.96 -3.76 7.98
N ASP A 74 -3.85 -4.96 7.41
CA ASP A 74 -3.06 -6.07 7.99
C ASP A 74 -1.59 -5.65 8.24
N LEU A 75 -0.95 -5.03 7.25
CA LEU A 75 0.41 -4.50 7.41
C LEU A 75 0.44 -3.41 8.50
N GLY A 76 -0.42 -2.41 8.40
CA GLY A 76 -0.45 -1.28 9.33
C GLY A 76 -0.73 -1.69 10.76
N ARG A 77 -1.56 -2.72 11.01
CA ARG A 77 -1.77 -3.26 12.35
C ARG A 77 -0.53 -4.00 12.87
N ARG A 78 0.16 -4.77 12.03
CA ARG A 78 1.42 -5.46 12.39
C ARG A 78 2.55 -4.49 12.74
N VAL A 79 2.67 -3.38 12.00
CA VAL A 79 3.72 -2.36 12.27
C VAL A 79 3.23 -1.17 13.10
N ARG A 80 2.06 -1.29 13.76
CA ARG A 80 1.44 -0.28 14.62
C ARG A 80 1.35 1.12 14.00
N TRP A 81 0.95 1.21 12.72
CA TRP A 81 0.76 2.50 12.08
C TRP A 81 -0.44 3.28 12.65
N PRO A 82 -0.33 4.63 12.70
CA PRO A 82 -1.46 5.47 13.08
C PRO A 82 -2.56 5.39 12.02
N TRP A 83 -3.81 5.50 12.45
CA TRP A 83 -4.99 5.49 11.57
C TRP A 83 -4.90 6.51 10.42
N LEU A 84 -4.27 7.65 10.67
CA LEU A 84 -4.05 8.68 9.65
C LEU A 84 -3.28 8.14 8.44
N ARG A 85 -2.33 7.23 8.66
CA ARG A 85 -1.56 6.62 7.57
C ARG A 85 -2.40 5.64 6.75
N LEU A 86 -3.29 4.89 7.38
CA LEU A 86 -4.24 4.02 6.67
C LEU A 86 -5.19 4.85 5.79
N ILE A 87 -5.67 5.99 6.31
CA ILE A 87 -6.50 6.93 5.55
C ILE A 87 -5.72 7.52 4.37
N LEU A 88 -4.45 7.88 4.57
CA LEU A 88 -3.59 8.36 3.48
C LEU A 88 -3.38 7.30 2.39
N ILE A 89 -3.22 6.02 2.78
CA ILE A 89 -3.13 4.91 1.82
C ILE A 89 -4.45 4.71 1.07
N ALA A 90 -5.58 4.79 1.77
CA ALA A 90 -6.91 4.72 1.16
C ALA A 90 -7.09 5.86 0.14
N ALA A 91 -6.79 7.10 0.52
CA ALA A 91 -6.82 8.25 -0.39
C ALA A 91 -5.84 8.11 -1.56
N ALA A 92 -4.65 7.55 -1.33
CA ALA A 92 -3.69 7.28 -2.39
C ALA A 92 -4.17 6.23 -3.39
N GLY A 93 -5.06 5.32 -2.97
CA GLY A 93 -5.69 4.32 -3.83
C GLY A 93 -6.79 4.86 -4.74
N THR A 94 -7.14 6.16 -4.66
CA THR A 94 -8.14 6.80 -5.55
C THR A 94 -7.55 7.89 -6.44
N VAL A 95 -6.34 8.38 -6.13
CA VAL A 95 -5.65 9.38 -6.95
C VAL A 95 -4.51 8.70 -7.71
N PRO A 96 -4.49 8.77 -9.06
CA PRO A 96 -3.39 8.22 -9.84
C PRO A 96 -2.06 8.85 -9.37
N PHE A 97 -0.97 8.09 -9.42
CA PHE A 97 0.37 8.46 -8.92
C PHE A 97 0.58 8.43 -7.40
N LEU A 98 -0.40 8.84 -6.59
CA LEU A 98 -0.26 8.82 -5.13
C LEU A 98 -0.12 7.40 -4.56
N SER A 99 -0.71 6.38 -5.20
CA SER A 99 -0.50 4.97 -4.84
C SER A 99 0.98 4.56 -4.82
N PHE A 100 1.78 5.07 -5.76
CA PHE A 100 3.23 4.78 -5.82
C PHE A 100 3.99 5.50 -4.71
N VAL A 101 3.59 6.72 -4.37
CA VAL A 101 4.18 7.49 -3.27
C VAL A 101 3.88 6.82 -1.93
N ALA A 102 2.64 6.36 -1.72
CA ALA A 102 2.25 5.64 -0.52
C ALA A 102 3.03 4.33 -0.35
N GLU A 103 3.23 3.58 -1.44
CA GLU A 103 4.06 2.37 -1.44
C GLU A 103 5.52 2.69 -1.09
N HIS A 104 6.09 3.74 -1.68
CA HIS A 104 7.46 4.15 -1.40
C HIS A 104 7.67 4.47 0.09
N TYR A 105 6.79 5.28 0.68
CA TYR A 105 6.86 5.61 2.10
C TYR A 105 6.63 4.40 3.00
N ALA A 106 5.68 3.53 2.65
CA ALA A 106 5.44 2.26 3.34
C ALA A 106 6.70 1.40 3.40
N THR A 107 7.37 1.23 2.26
CA THR A 107 8.60 0.45 2.15
C THR A 107 9.75 1.06 2.96
N GLN A 108 9.92 2.39 2.93
CA GLN A 108 10.97 3.05 3.71
C GLN A 108 10.77 2.90 5.22
N ASP A 109 9.55 3.13 5.73
CA ASP A 109 9.28 3.04 7.17
C ASP A 109 9.46 1.61 7.69
N VAL A 110 9.02 0.59 6.95
CA VAL A 110 9.25 -0.80 7.36
C VAL A 110 10.74 -1.15 7.33
N ARG A 111 11.50 -0.67 6.34
CA ARG A 111 12.97 -0.88 6.30
C ARG A 111 13.68 -0.21 7.48
N ALA A 112 13.29 1.01 7.84
CA ALA A 112 13.85 1.74 8.97
C ALA A 112 13.62 0.96 10.28
N ARG A 113 12.39 0.50 10.51
CA ARG A 113 12.02 -0.29 11.71
C ARG A 113 12.78 -1.62 11.80
N ILE A 114 12.95 -2.32 10.68
CA ILE A 114 13.74 -3.57 10.64
C ILE A 114 15.23 -3.30 10.94
N GLY A 115 15.77 -2.15 10.53
CA GLY A 115 17.15 -1.75 10.81
C GLY A 115 17.42 -1.59 12.31
N THR A 116 16.53 -0.88 13.01
CA THR A 116 16.63 -0.65 14.46
C THR A 116 16.62 -1.96 15.27
N VAL A 117 15.83 -2.96 14.85
CA VAL A 117 15.80 -4.29 15.49
C VAL A 117 17.16 -5.00 15.36
N ARG A 118 17.77 -4.96 14.16
CA ARG A 118 19.07 -5.60 13.91
C ARG A 118 20.20 -5.00 14.73
N GLU A 119 20.23 -3.68 14.89
CA GLU A 119 21.25 -2.99 15.71
C GLU A 119 21.11 -3.36 17.18
N THR A 120 19.88 -3.43 17.70
CA THR A 120 19.61 -3.80 19.10
C THR A 120 20.05 -5.23 19.40
N SER A 121 19.75 -6.19 18.51
CA SER A 121 20.18 -7.60 18.65
C SER A 121 21.68 -7.83 18.49
N ALA A 122 22.41 -6.94 17.81
CA ALA A 122 23.87 -7.06 17.65
C ALA A 122 24.66 -6.44 18.82
N ALA A 123 24.01 -5.58 19.60
CA ALA A 123 24.59 -4.91 20.77
C ALA A 123 24.30 -5.62 22.11
N SER A 124 23.53 -6.71 22.10
CA SER A 124 23.20 -7.57 23.24
C SER A 124 23.91 -8.91 23.16
#